data_AF-J2J1L7-F1
#
_entry.id   AF-J2J1L7-F1
#
_cell.length_a   1.000
_cell.length_b   1.000
_cell.length_c   1.000
_cell.angle_alpha   90.00
_cell.angle_beta   90.00
_cell.angle_gamma   90.00
#
_symmetry.space_group_name_H-M   'P 1'
#
loop_
_entity.id
_entity.type
_entity.pdbx_description
1 polymer ?
#
loop_
_entity_poly.entity_id
_entity_poly.type
_entity_poly.pdbx_seq_one_letter_code
_entity_poly.pdbx_strand_id
1 'polypeptide(L)'
;MSRIRTVGGTITKTTKRAHHMYSEGSIVFNSGKTITEVGEENGVVFGEPKTPPLLKTKEKVVSISSELYMHNNQELKIPYLDVSNILNYESSKPFIAGIRLIFGRDIKHTAAKKLMKDLIGNKLILPKFEVEDKLSIFQGGYYHDGVISINQKLILDSEKEPEKAWLLFRVIMEEIGHYIDDLLRNKYDNIGGDDPKDEGVLFTADFIKFNQLLLKDFEFAKVKIQSQDGSIREFSPKVLFEKPNIEEKAKELLFVASKEDDHGIVTLKSGKKIEVEFFKIRGAGAIHESITKKAAIAAGIKYDFRLDEGCAWPDVPCEDENSIETCYYNTWDTQHTKGTKAYDSHHGTKQYWHSMAPIGNHTNQEIIELIILQAKIWFKKALETKVDNGFFNSGDDGLFHIGKILHMVQDSYSLSHVQRDSNNRIIQFQGYEDQDEDKHGTPDKNDKAKGVQDAIVASTWILSAYKQAKSYVNLKAEVFLPLIDKYLRTEVYPLAPNRGGVKAGGSLDAYKKIEEKKQLPKEKK
;
A
#
# COMPACT_ATOMS: atom_id res chain seq x y z
N MET A 1 14.20 7.83 19.90
CA MET A 1 15.54 7.67 19.26
C MET A 1 16.64 8.10 20.23
N SER A 2 17.63 7.26 20.50
CA SER A 2 18.81 7.63 21.29
C SER A 2 19.96 8.04 20.36
N ARG A 3 20.43 9.29 20.45
CA ARG A 3 21.58 9.76 19.67
C ARG A 3 22.85 9.64 20.50
N ILE A 4 23.63 8.59 20.29
CA ILE A 4 24.92 8.41 20.95
C ILE A 4 26.00 9.02 20.06
N ARG A 5 26.71 10.04 20.57
CA ARG A 5 27.88 10.64 19.91
C ARG A 5 29.12 10.31 20.72
N THR A 6 29.93 9.37 20.24
CA THR A 6 31.22 9.04 20.83
C THR A 6 32.29 9.95 20.22
N VAL A 7 33.00 10.72 21.05
CA VAL A 7 34.08 11.62 20.59
C VAL A 7 35.38 11.25 21.32
N GLY A 8 36.42 10.91 20.57
CA GLY A 8 37.71 10.46 21.10
C GLY A 8 38.64 11.55 21.63
N GLY A 9 38.12 12.72 22.01
CA GLY A 9 38.91 13.89 22.44
C GLY A 9 38.09 14.92 23.22
N THR A 10 38.69 16.07 23.55
CA THR A 10 38.03 17.16 24.30
C THR A 10 37.02 17.90 23.41
N ILE A 11 35.78 18.06 23.89
CA ILE A 11 34.76 18.90 23.24
C ILE A 11 34.64 20.22 24.01
N THR A 12 34.88 21.33 23.33
CA THR A 12 34.52 22.66 23.85
C THR A 12 33.37 23.22 23.03
N LYS A 13 32.23 23.50 23.67
CA LYS A 13 31.06 24.12 23.03
C LYS A 13 30.77 25.46 23.70
N THR A 14 30.95 26.55 22.98
CA THR A 14 30.61 27.90 23.44
C THR A 14 29.33 28.36 22.79
N THR A 15 28.30 28.67 23.58
CA THR A 15 27.02 29.21 23.09
C THR A 15 26.91 30.67 23.50
N LYS A 16 26.69 31.58 22.55
CA LYS A 16 26.65 33.04 22.80
C LYS A 16 25.34 33.53 23.45
N ARG A 17 24.40 32.62 23.73
CA ARG A 17 23.05 32.89 24.27
C ARG A 17 22.62 31.72 25.15
N ALA A 18 21.45 31.84 25.78
CA ALA A 18 20.85 30.76 26.58
C ALA A 18 20.84 29.44 25.80
N HIS A 19 21.39 28.39 26.40
CA HIS A 19 21.39 27.04 25.86
C HIS A 19 20.40 26.18 26.64
N HIS A 20 19.41 25.63 25.94
CA HIS A 20 18.44 24.71 26.53
C HIS A 20 18.57 23.33 25.90
N MET A 21 18.42 22.29 26.73
CA MET A 21 18.39 20.91 26.31
C MET A 21 17.12 20.25 26.82
N TYR A 22 16.39 19.61 25.90
CA TYR A 22 15.09 19.00 26.16
C TYR A 22 15.15 17.53 25.70
N SER A 23 14.52 16.64 26.47
CA SER A 23 14.39 15.23 26.14
C SER A 23 13.16 14.65 26.84
N GLU A 24 12.39 13.81 26.15
CA GLU A 24 11.28 13.06 26.74
C GLU A 24 11.77 11.95 27.70
N GLY A 25 13.06 11.59 27.62
CA GLY A 25 13.73 10.65 28.53
C GLY A 25 15.00 11.24 29.15
N SER A 26 15.71 10.47 29.97
CA SER A 26 16.93 10.93 30.63
C SER A 26 18.01 11.39 29.65
N ILE A 27 18.57 12.57 29.89
CA ILE A 27 19.79 13.04 29.22
C ILE A 27 20.98 12.52 30.01
N VAL A 28 21.79 11.65 29.40
CA VAL A 28 22.98 11.07 30.04
C VAL A 28 24.23 11.60 29.35
N PHE A 29 25.10 12.27 30.11
CA PHE A 29 26.44 12.65 29.68
C PHE A 29 27.48 11.75 30.35
N ASN A 30 28.25 11.02 29.55
CA ASN A 30 29.36 10.20 30.03
C ASN A 30 30.68 10.81 29.54
N SER A 31 31.64 11.03 30.45
CA SER A 31 33.00 11.46 30.13
C SER A 31 34.01 10.56 30.83
N GLY A 32 35.12 10.25 30.15
CA GLY A 32 36.21 9.45 30.72
C GLY A 32 37.05 10.18 31.78
N LYS A 33 36.86 11.50 31.95
CA LYS A 33 37.58 12.29 32.96
C LYS A 33 36.66 13.26 33.71
N THR A 34 36.24 14.33 33.05
CA THR A 34 35.42 15.39 33.65
C THR A 34 34.43 15.95 32.65
N ILE A 35 33.31 16.47 33.16
CA ILE A 35 32.34 17.29 32.43
C ILE A 35 32.32 18.63 33.15
N THR A 36 32.52 19.72 32.43
CA THR A 36 32.50 21.08 32.98
C THR A 36 31.48 21.90 32.22
N GLU A 37 30.43 22.35 32.91
CA GLU A 37 29.46 23.31 32.39
C GLU A 37 29.59 24.63 33.16
N VAL A 38 29.79 25.72 32.43
CA VAL A 38 29.96 27.06 33.00
C VAL A 38 28.88 27.96 32.43
N GLY A 39 28.01 28.49 33.29
CA GLY A 39 27.03 29.53 32.95
C GLY A 39 27.46 30.86 33.55
N GLU A 40 27.89 31.81 32.72
CA GLU A 40 28.49 33.08 33.18
C GLU A 40 27.50 34.02 33.88
N GLU A 41 26.26 34.10 33.40
CA GLU A 41 25.30 35.11 33.87
C GLU A 41 24.28 34.56 34.88
N ASN A 42 23.74 33.36 34.62
CA ASN A 42 22.66 32.76 35.42
C ASN A 42 22.99 31.35 35.94
N GLY A 43 24.26 30.93 35.82
CA GLY A 43 24.69 29.58 36.19
C GLY A 43 24.10 28.47 35.30
N VAL A 44 24.21 27.23 35.78
CA VAL A 44 23.62 26.04 35.17
C VAL A 44 22.40 25.65 36.00
N VAL A 45 21.23 25.50 35.37
CA VAL A 45 19.96 25.20 36.05
C VAL A 45 19.43 23.86 35.56
N PHE A 46 19.15 22.96 36.50
CA PHE A 46 18.48 21.67 36.26
C PHE A 46 17.04 21.73 36.78
N GLY A 47 16.09 21.18 36.02
CA GLY A 47 14.69 21.15 36.42
C GLY A 47 13.76 20.68 35.30
N GLU A 48 12.46 20.69 35.58
CA GLU A 48 11.44 20.42 34.58
C GLU A 48 11.58 21.38 33.39
N PRO A 49 11.45 20.89 32.15
CA PRO A 49 11.56 21.73 30.98
C PRO A 49 10.48 22.81 31.04
N LYS A 50 10.88 24.08 30.99
CA LYS A 50 9.94 25.17 30.70
C LYS A 50 9.25 24.83 29.38
N THR A 51 7.96 25.15 29.27
CA THR A 51 7.23 25.06 28.01
C THR A 51 8.12 25.66 26.92
N PRO A 52 8.45 24.91 25.85
CA PRO A 52 9.33 25.43 24.81
C PRO A 52 8.76 26.78 24.36
N PRO A 53 9.61 27.82 24.17
CA PRO A 53 9.11 29.11 23.74
C PRO A 53 8.29 28.88 22.48
N LEU A 54 7.01 29.26 22.51
CA LEU A 54 6.17 29.29 21.32
C LEU A 54 7.00 29.96 20.24
N LEU A 55 7.33 29.21 19.18
CA LEU A 55 7.90 29.78 17.98
C LEU A 55 6.83 30.76 17.48
N LYS A 56 6.97 32.03 17.86
CA LYS A 56 6.22 33.12 17.27
C LYS A 56 6.69 33.21 15.84
N THR A 57 6.13 32.39 14.97
CA THR A 57 6.08 32.69 13.55
C THR A 57 5.42 34.07 13.47
N LYS A 58 6.22 35.09 13.14
CA LYS A 58 5.73 36.47 13.04
C LYS A 58 4.93 36.71 11.75
N GLU A 59 4.82 35.68 10.90
CA GLU A 59 3.98 35.65 9.71
C GLU A 59 2.63 35.06 10.08
N LYS A 60 1.55 35.74 9.66
CA LYS A 60 0.17 35.31 9.90
C LYS A 60 -0.45 34.90 8.58
N VAL A 61 -1.02 33.70 8.51
CA VAL A 61 -1.82 33.32 7.33
C VAL A 61 -3.15 34.05 7.42
N VAL A 62 -3.47 34.83 6.38
CA VAL A 62 -4.68 35.65 6.27
C VAL A 62 -5.82 34.82 5.72
N SER A 63 -5.54 33.99 4.71
CA SER A 63 -6.53 33.13 4.08
C SER A 63 -5.86 31.98 3.34
N ILE A 64 -6.55 30.85 3.29
CA ILE A 64 -6.30 29.75 2.37
C ILE A 64 -7.57 29.48 1.57
N SER A 65 -7.43 29.08 0.32
CA SER A 65 -8.53 28.61 -0.52
C SER A 65 -8.04 27.48 -1.41
N SER A 66 -8.89 26.48 -1.64
CA SER A 66 -8.61 25.39 -2.58
C SER A 66 -9.79 25.23 -3.52
N GLU A 67 -9.48 25.05 -4.81
CA GLU A 67 -10.45 24.80 -5.87
C GLU A 67 -10.25 23.39 -6.47
N LEU A 68 -9.51 22.53 -5.77
CA LEU A 68 -9.00 21.26 -6.29
C LEU A 68 -10.10 20.30 -6.76
N TYR A 69 -11.31 20.39 -6.21
CA TYR A 69 -12.45 19.57 -6.61
C TYR A 69 -13.42 20.27 -7.59
N MET A 70 -13.13 21.51 -8.01
CA MET A 70 -14.09 22.38 -8.73
C MET A 70 -13.63 22.92 -10.09
N HIS A 71 -12.33 23.00 -10.39
CA HIS A 71 -11.88 23.58 -11.68
C HIS A 71 -11.64 22.54 -12.76
N ASN A 72 -12.28 22.74 -13.92
CA ASN A 72 -11.97 22.10 -15.19
C ASN A 72 -10.93 22.93 -15.98
N ASN A 73 -9.86 23.38 -15.33
CA ASN A 73 -8.80 24.17 -15.98
C ASN A 73 -7.82 23.26 -16.71
N GLN A 74 -8.29 22.46 -17.68
CA GLN A 74 -7.54 21.56 -18.58
C GLN A 74 -6.53 20.57 -17.95
N GLU A 75 -6.21 20.70 -16.67
CA GLU A 75 -5.10 20.04 -15.99
C GLU A 75 -5.54 19.42 -14.67
N LEU A 76 -6.40 20.09 -13.87
CA LEU A 76 -7.11 19.46 -12.75
C LEU A 76 -8.39 18.82 -13.30
N LYS A 77 -8.38 17.51 -13.55
CA LYS A 77 -9.62 16.77 -13.86
C LYS A 77 -10.24 16.32 -12.53
N ILE A 78 -11.47 16.78 -12.27
CA ILE A 78 -12.32 16.32 -11.16
C ILE A 78 -12.28 14.78 -11.14
N PRO A 79 -12.05 14.11 -10.00
CA PRO A 79 -12.17 12.66 -9.94
C PRO A 79 -13.65 12.37 -10.20
N TYR A 80 -14.07 11.81 -11.33
CA TYR A 80 -13.95 10.40 -11.68
C TYR A 80 -13.94 10.17 -13.17
N LEU A 81 -13.90 11.24 -13.94
CA LEU A 81 -14.34 11.16 -15.30
C LEU A 81 -13.61 12.20 -16.11
N ASP A 82 -12.85 11.70 -17.06
CA ASP A 82 -12.57 12.45 -18.26
C ASP A 82 -13.88 13.08 -18.77
N VAL A 83 -14.08 14.37 -18.57
CA VAL A 83 -15.29 15.12 -18.98
C VAL A 83 -15.53 15.03 -20.49
N SER A 84 -14.48 14.76 -21.28
CA SER A 84 -14.64 14.45 -22.70
C SER A 84 -15.33 13.10 -22.94
N ASN A 85 -15.30 12.20 -21.95
CA ASN A 85 -16.00 10.91 -21.92
C ASN A 85 -17.21 10.86 -20.95
N ILE A 86 -17.40 11.78 -19.99
CA ILE A 86 -18.68 11.97 -19.26
C ILE A 86 -19.80 12.28 -20.23
N LEU A 87 -19.47 13.13 -21.21
CA LEU A 87 -20.39 13.50 -22.28
C LEU A 87 -20.73 12.32 -23.20
N ASN A 88 -20.02 11.19 -23.09
CA ASN A 88 -20.28 9.94 -23.80
C ASN A 88 -20.92 8.83 -22.93
N TYR A 89 -21.08 9.02 -21.61
CA TYR A 89 -21.85 8.07 -20.81
C TYR A 89 -23.34 8.38 -20.92
N GLU A 90 -24.10 7.49 -21.57
CA GLU A 90 -25.57 7.57 -21.65
C GLU A 90 -26.27 7.51 -20.26
N SER A 91 -25.56 7.24 -19.14
CA SER A 91 -26.18 7.13 -17.82
C SER A 91 -25.32 7.61 -16.64
N SER A 92 -25.98 8.21 -15.64
CA SER A 92 -25.39 8.66 -14.36
C SER A 92 -25.01 7.52 -13.39
N LYS A 93 -25.12 6.26 -13.82
CA LYS A 93 -24.98 5.08 -12.95
C LYS A 93 -23.56 4.90 -12.39
N PRO A 94 -22.46 5.07 -13.16
CA PRO A 94 -21.11 4.92 -12.63
C PRO A 94 -20.78 5.95 -11.55
N PHE A 95 -21.14 7.21 -11.77
CA PHE A 95 -20.95 8.29 -10.79
C PHE A 95 -21.69 7.99 -9.48
N ILE A 96 -22.98 7.63 -9.56
CA ILE A 96 -23.78 7.28 -8.38
C ILE A 96 -23.21 6.06 -7.65
N ALA A 97 -22.65 5.10 -8.39
CA ALA A 97 -22.01 3.92 -7.79
C ALA A 97 -20.73 4.30 -7.03
N GLY A 98 -19.87 5.16 -7.59
CA GLY A 98 -18.65 5.64 -6.91
C GLY A 98 -18.97 6.46 -5.66
N ILE A 99 -19.92 7.38 -5.73
CA ILE A 99 -20.37 8.16 -4.56
C ILE A 99 -20.86 7.25 -3.44
N ARG A 100 -21.71 6.26 -3.76
CA ARG A 100 -22.25 5.33 -2.75
C ARG A 100 -21.24 4.31 -2.24
N LEU A 101 -20.09 4.21 -2.90
CA LEU A 101 -18.99 3.34 -2.49
C LEU A 101 -18.14 4.02 -1.41
N ILE A 102 -17.88 5.32 -1.59
CA ILE A 102 -17.04 6.12 -0.71
C ILE A 102 -17.84 6.64 0.50
N PHE A 103 -19.01 7.22 0.25
CA PHE A 103 -19.80 7.99 1.23
C PHE A 103 -20.97 7.19 1.83
N GLY A 104 -21.03 5.90 1.55
CA GLY A 104 -22.07 5.02 2.11
C GLY A 104 -23.21 4.68 1.15
N ARG A 105 -23.76 3.49 1.36
CA ARG A 105 -24.83 2.93 0.50
C ARG A 105 -26.20 3.52 0.78
N ASP A 106 -26.36 4.14 1.94
CA ASP A 106 -27.56 4.85 2.37
C ASP A 106 -27.76 6.17 1.64
N ILE A 107 -26.71 6.74 1.03
CA ILE A 107 -26.82 7.88 0.10
C ILE A 107 -27.81 7.53 -1.03
N LYS A 108 -28.90 8.31 -1.13
CA LYS A 108 -29.92 8.11 -2.17
C LYS A 108 -29.37 8.48 -3.55
N HIS A 109 -29.86 7.77 -4.57
CA HIS A 109 -29.51 8.04 -5.98
C HIS A 109 -29.82 9.49 -6.38
N THR A 110 -30.88 10.08 -5.82
CA THR A 110 -31.27 11.46 -6.06
C THR A 110 -30.26 12.46 -5.52
N ALA A 111 -29.68 12.19 -4.35
CA ALA A 111 -28.67 13.04 -3.73
C ALA A 111 -27.35 13.02 -4.53
N ALA A 112 -26.84 11.81 -4.83
CA ALA A 112 -25.67 11.64 -5.68
C ALA A 112 -25.86 12.25 -7.08
N LYS A 113 -27.05 12.10 -7.69
CA LYS A 113 -27.36 12.72 -8.98
C LYS A 113 -27.42 14.25 -8.91
N LYS A 114 -27.81 14.82 -7.76
CA LYS A 114 -27.83 16.27 -7.54
C LYS A 114 -26.40 16.81 -7.40
N LEU A 115 -25.56 16.15 -6.60
CA LEU A 115 -24.12 16.44 -6.54
C LEU A 115 -23.49 16.44 -7.94
N MET A 116 -23.75 15.40 -8.74
CA MET A 116 -23.26 15.31 -10.14
C MET A 116 -23.68 16.50 -11.00
N LYS A 117 -24.95 16.91 -10.91
CA LYS A 117 -25.49 18.04 -11.69
C LYS A 117 -24.91 19.36 -11.24
N ASP A 118 -24.72 19.54 -9.93
CA ASP A 118 -24.15 20.76 -9.37
C ASP A 118 -22.65 20.86 -9.72
N LEU A 119 -21.92 19.75 -9.75
CA LEU A 119 -20.55 19.68 -10.28
C LEU A 119 -20.49 20.07 -11.76
N ILE A 120 -21.28 19.41 -12.61
CA ILE A 120 -21.32 19.68 -14.07
C ILE A 120 -21.74 21.13 -14.36
N GLY A 121 -22.68 21.65 -13.58
CA GLY A 121 -23.20 23.01 -13.74
C GLY A 121 -22.35 24.10 -13.11
N ASN A 122 -21.25 23.75 -12.43
CA ASN A 122 -20.47 24.67 -11.59
C ASN A 122 -21.34 25.43 -10.56
N LYS A 123 -22.27 24.71 -9.92
CA LYS A 123 -23.23 25.22 -8.91
C LYS A 123 -23.00 24.64 -7.52
N LEU A 124 -22.00 23.76 -7.36
CA LEU A 124 -21.64 23.20 -6.07
C LEU A 124 -21.19 24.35 -5.16
N ILE A 125 -21.72 24.37 -3.95
CA ILE A 125 -21.33 25.37 -2.96
C ILE A 125 -19.96 24.98 -2.41
N LEU A 126 -19.09 25.96 -2.22
CA LEU A 126 -17.74 25.74 -1.69
C LEU A 126 -17.76 25.68 -0.15
N PRO A 127 -16.91 24.85 0.49
CA PRO A 127 -16.67 24.97 1.91
C PRO A 127 -15.96 26.29 2.17
N LYS A 128 -16.18 26.85 3.36
CA LYS A 128 -15.35 27.95 3.85
C LYS A 128 -14.06 27.37 4.38
N PHE A 129 -12.96 28.08 4.16
CA PHE A 129 -11.67 27.72 4.74
C PHE A 129 -11.33 28.70 5.84
N GLU A 130 -10.93 28.18 6.98
CA GLU A 130 -10.44 28.96 8.12
C GLU A 130 -9.05 28.49 8.54
N VAL A 131 -8.27 29.42 9.08
CA VAL A 131 -6.93 29.11 9.59
C VAL A 131 -6.96 29.15 11.10
N GLU A 132 -6.56 28.05 11.73
CA GLU A 132 -6.52 27.92 13.18
C GLU A 132 -5.06 27.85 13.66
N ASP A 133 -4.71 28.72 14.60
CA ASP A 133 -3.37 28.83 15.16
C ASP A 133 -3.18 28.03 16.47
N LYS A 134 -4.28 27.49 17.03
CA LYS A 134 -4.27 26.67 18.25
C LYS A 134 -4.30 25.17 18.02
N LEU A 135 -4.44 24.70 16.77
CA LEU A 135 -4.36 23.27 16.47
C LEU A 135 -3.00 22.72 16.88
N SER A 136 -3.00 21.57 17.56
CA SER A 136 -1.76 20.93 17.97
C SER A 136 -0.92 20.55 16.75
N ILE A 137 0.38 20.32 16.96
CA ILE A 137 1.29 19.86 15.90
C ILE A 137 0.89 18.50 15.30
N PHE A 138 -0.01 17.77 15.96
CA PHE A 138 -0.54 16.48 15.53
C PHE A 138 -1.89 16.58 14.82
N GLN A 139 -2.49 17.78 14.74
CA GLN A 139 -3.76 18.03 14.09
C GLN A 139 -3.53 18.89 12.84
N GLY A 140 -3.72 18.31 11.66
CA GLY A 140 -3.54 18.98 10.38
C GLY A 140 -4.72 19.89 10.00
N GLY A 141 -5.93 19.45 10.27
CA GLY A 141 -7.18 20.16 10.01
C GLY A 141 -8.38 19.42 10.60
N TYR A 142 -9.57 19.98 10.39
CA TYR A 142 -10.85 19.32 10.64
C TYR A 142 -11.97 20.01 9.86
N TYR A 143 -13.03 19.27 9.60
CA TYR A 143 -14.28 19.75 9.02
C TYR A 143 -15.36 19.89 10.09
N HIS A 144 -16.09 21.01 10.07
CA HIS A 144 -17.30 21.19 10.86
C HIS A 144 -18.24 22.23 10.21
N ASP A 145 -19.51 21.86 10.02
CA ASP A 145 -20.61 22.75 9.60
C ASP A 145 -20.26 23.65 8.38
N GLY A 146 -19.78 23.03 7.30
CA GLY A 146 -19.41 23.74 6.07
C GLY A 146 -18.09 24.52 6.15
N VAL A 147 -17.34 24.41 7.24
CA VAL A 147 -16.04 25.06 7.46
C VAL A 147 -14.95 23.99 7.55
N ILE A 148 -13.89 24.17 6.75
CA ILE A 148 -12.65 23.40 6.82
C ILE A 148 -11.61 24.27 7.53
N SER A 149 -11.24 23.87 8.74
CA SER A 149 -10.22 24.55 9.55
C SER A 149 -8.87 23.89 9.36
N ILE A 150 -7.84 24.65 8.99
CA ILE A 150 -6.50 24.13 8.68
C ILE A 150 -5.45 24.72 9.64
N ASN A 151 -4.50 23.89 10.06
CA ASN A 151 -3.42 24.29 10.95
C ASN A 151 -2.50 25.33 10.30
N GLN A 152 -2.39 26.52 10.90
CA GLN A 152 -1.54 27.60 10.39
C GLN A 152 -0.08 27.19 10.20
N LYS A 153 0.47 26.40 11.13
CA LYS A 153 1.85 25.96 11.07
C LYS A 153 2.08 25.04 9.88
N LEU A 154 1.17 24.11 9.61
CA LEU A 154 1.24 23.22 8.45
C LEU A 154 1.24 24.02 7.14
N ILE A 155 0.40 25.06 7.05
CA ILE A 155 0.37 25.97 5.88
C ILE A 155 1.73 26.65 5.71
N LEU A 156 2.30 27.23 6.77
CA LEU A 156 3.58 27.93 6.67
C LEU A 156 4.75 26.98 6.35
N ASP A 157 4.76 25.77 6.92
CA ASP A 157 5.80 24.78 6.68
C ASP A 157 5.70 24.22 5.23
N SER A 158 4.49 24.12 4.66
CA SER A 158 4.25 23.64 3.28
C SER A 158 4.91 24.49 2.19
N GLU A 159 5.20 25.76 2.47
CA GLU A 159 5.88 26.63 1.51
C GLU A 159 7.34 26.18 1.28
N LYS A 160 7.95 25.56 2.28
CA LYS A 160 9.40 25.29 2.32
C LYS A 160 9.73 23.81 2.22
N GLU A 161 8.82 22.95 2.67
CA GLU A 161 9.03 21.51 2.79
C GLU A 161 8.02 20.75 1.91
N PRO A 162 8.48 20.07 0.84
CA PRO A 162 7.61 19.28 -0.04
C PRO A 162 6.82 18.20 0.71
N GLU A 163 7.38 17.56 1.74
CA GLU A 163 6.65 16.58 2.56
C GLU A 163 5.49 17.23 3.32
N LYS A 164 5.67 18.49 3.75
CA LYS A 164 4.60 19.27 4.41
C LYS A 164 3.56 19.76 3.42
N ALA A 165 3.96 20.08 2.18
CA ALA A 165 3.03 20.38 1.11
C ALA A 165 2.16 19.17 0.74
N TRP A 166 2.75 17.97 0.69
CA TRP A 166 2.01 16.73 0.53
C TRP A 166 1.03 16.47 1.69
N LEU A 167 1.49 16.63 2.93
CA LEU A 167 0.62 16.48 4.10
C LEU A 167 -0.54 17.50 4.09
N LEU A 168 -0.28 18.76 3.74
CA LEU A 168 -1.32 19.78 3.60
C LEU A 168 -2.34 19.42 2.51
N PHE A 169 -1.88 18.92 1.36
CA PHE A 169 -2.75 18.43 0.30
C PHE A 169 -3.67 17.31 0.79
N ARG A 170 -3.12 16.33 1.50
CA ARG A 170 -3.90 15.20 2.07
C ARG A 170 -4.98 15.68 3.04
N VAL A 171 -4.61 16.53 3.99
CA VAL A 171 -5.55 17.10 4.95
C VAL A 171 -6.69 17.82 4.21
N ILE A 172 -6.37 18.71 3.26
CA ILE A 172 -7.41 19.42 2.50
C ILE A 172 -8.33 18.45 1.76
N MET A 173 -7.80 17.38 1.18
CA MET A 173 -8.59 16.36 0.48
C MET A 173 -9.52 15.59 1.41
N GLU A 174 -9.03 15.21 2.58
CA GLU A 174 -9.78 14.47 3.59
C GLU A 174 -10.98 15.30 4.09
N GLU A 175 -10.72 16.56 4.46
CA GLU A 175 -11.78 17.47 4.90
C GLU A 175 -12.78 17.85 3.78
N ILE A 176 -12.33 17.86 2.51
CA ILE A 176 -13.25 17.98 1.37
C ILE A 176 -14.13 16.74 1.25
N GLY A 177 -13.61 15.54 1.52
CA GLY A 177 -14.40 14.32 1.56
C GLY A 177 -15.51 14.40 2.61
N HIS A 178 -15.18 14.79 3.84
CA HIS A 178 -16.18 15.04 4.90
C HIS A 178 -17.21 16.09 4.50
N TYR A 179 -16.79 17.17 3.83
CA TYR A 179 -17.71 18.16 3.29
C TYR A 179 -18.67 17.59 2.23
N ILE A 180 -18.17 16.74 1.32
CA ILE A 180 -18.99 16.09 0.30
C ILE A 180 -20.02 15.17 0.94
N ASP A 181 -19.64 14.44 2.00
CA ASP A 181 -20.58 13.61 2.74
C ASP A 181 -21.70 14.42 3.37
N ASP A 182 -21.36 15.52 4.06
CA ASP A 182 -22.34 16.46 4.61
C ASP A 182 -23.30 17.00 3.54
N LEU A 183 -22.77 17.39 2.37
CA LEU A 183 -23.61 17.80 1.25
C LEU A 183 -24.58 16.69 0.83
N LEU A 184 -24.12 15.45 0.75
CA LEU A 184 -24.95 14.30 0.36
C LEU A 184 -26.01 13.97 1.40
N ARG A 185 -25.67 14.02 2.69
CA ARG A 185 -26.53 13.58 3.80
C ARG A 185 -27.50 14.63 4.31
N ASN A 186 -27.07 15.90 4.31
CA ASN A 186 -27.76 16.99 5.00
C ASN A 186 -28.31 18.07 4.06
N LYS A 187 -27.77 18.20 2.84
CA LYS A 187 -28.20 19.25 1.88
C LYS A 187 -28.91 18.70 0.64
N TYR A 188 -28.42 17.60 0.12
CA TYR A 188 -29.01 16.89 -1.02
C TYR A 188 -29.99 15.82 -0.59
N ASP A 189 -29.91 15.42 0.68
CA ASP A 189 -30.84 14.57 1.39
C ASP A 189 -31.02 15.06 2.84
N ASN A 190 -31.85 14.36 3.61
CA ASN A 190 -32.11 14.60 5.03
C ASN A 190 -31.91 13.32 5.86
N ILE A 191 -30.91 12.50 5.50
CA ILE A 191 -30.65 11.23 6.20
C ILE A 191 -29.89 11.46 7.52
N GLY A 192 -29.08 12.52 7.59
CA GLY A 192 -28.33 12.86 8.80
C GLY A 192 -27.22 11.87 9.15
N GLY A 193 -26.46 12.22 10.19
CA GLY A 193 -25.33 11.44 10.70
C GLY A 193 -24.07 11.55 9.82
N ASP A 194 -23.02 10.88 10.26
CA ASP A 194 -21.78 10.60 9.50
C ASP A 194 -21.72 9.11 9.17
N ASP A 195 -21.05 8.74 8.08
CA ASP A 195 -20.75 7.33 7.84
C ASP A 195 -19.83 6.80 8.98
N PRO A 196 -20.07 5.61 9.54
CA PRO A 196 -19.17 5.01 10.52
C PRO A 196 -17.76 4.70 9.98
N LYS A 197 -17.57 4.73 8.66
CA LYS A 197 -16.27 4.66 7.99
C LYS A 197 -15.80 6.08 7.70
N ASP A 198 -14.53 6.38 7.98
CA ASP A 198 -13.92 7.68 7.68
C ASP A 198 -13.90 7.93 6.16
N GLU A 199 -14.97 8.55 5.66
CA GLU A 199 -15.24 8.74 4.24
C GLU A 199 -14.33 9.79 3.61
N GLY A 200 -13.80 10.72 4.43
CA GLY A 200 -12.74 11.64 4.06
C GLY A 200 -11.46 10.91 3.65
N VAL A 201 -11.06 9.93 4.47
CA VAL A 201 -9.90 9.07 4.17
C VAL A 201 -10.14 8.24 2.92
N LEU A 202 -11.32 7.63 2.77
CA LEU A 202 -11.66 6.82 1.59
C LEU A 202 -11.66 7.66 0.31
N PHE A 203 -12.23 8.86 0.35
CA PHE A 203 -12.24 9.79 -0.77
C PHE A 203 -10.83 10.20 -1.19
N THR A 204 -9.98 10.52 -0.21
CA THR A 204 -8.59 10.90 -0.43
C THR A 204 -7.78 9.75 -1.01
N ALA A 205 -7.95 8.54 -0.47
CA ALA A 205 -7.25 7.35 -0.94
C ALA A 205 -7.62 7.03 -2.39
N ASP A 206 -8.91 7.12 -2.72
CA ASP A 206 -9.40 6.90 -4.06
C ASP A 206 -8.87 7.96 -5.06
N PHE A 207 -8.84 9.25 -4.66
CA PHE A 207 -8.23 10.30 -5.47
C PHE A 207 -6.77 10.01 -5.80
N ILE A 208 -5.95 9.71 -4.79
CA ILE A 208 -4.51 9.55 -4.97
C ILE A 208 -4.21 8.35 -5.87
N LYS A 209 -5.03 7.31 -5.76
CA LYS A 209 -4.89 6.09 -6.52
C LYS A 209 -5.24 6.23 -8.01
N PHE A 210 -6.31 6.95 -8.32
CA PHE A 210 -6.86 6.98 -9.69
C PHE A 210 -6.59 8.28 -10.44
N ASN A 211 -5.98 9.28 -9.79
CA ASN A 211 -5.73 10.56 -10.42
C ASN A 211 -4.31 10.68 -11.00
N GLN A 212 -4.22 10.76 -12.32
CA GLN A 212 -2.97 10.96 -13.07
C GLN A 212 -2.30 12.32 -12.78
N LEU A 213 -2.98 13.24 -12.09
CA LEU A 213 -2.38 14.49 -11.60
C LEU A 213 -1.10 14.27 -10.81
N LEU A 214 -1.01 13.15 -10.09
CA LEU A 214 0.16 12.80 -9.29
C LEU A 214 1.37 12.39 -10.11
N LEU A 215 1.24 12.27 -11.43
CA LEU A 215 2.32 12.01 -12.38
C LEU A 215 3.03 13.30 -12.84
N LYS A 216 2.64 14.47 -12.32
CA LYS A 216 3.29 15.75 -12.57
C LYS A 216 3.19 16.67 -11.35
N ASP A 217 3.92 17.78 -11.39
CA ASP A 217 3.77 18.84 -10.40
C ASP A 217 2.43 19.56 -10.59
N PHE A 218 1.72 19.85 -9.50
CA PHE A 218 0.51 20.66 -9.55
C PHE A 218 0.30 21.52 -8.31
N GLU A 219 -0.35 22.68 -8.52
CA GLU A 219 -0.79 23.59 -7.46
C GLU A 219 -2.20 23.18 -6.98
N PHE A 220 -2.42 23.17 -5.66
CA PHE A 220 -3.69 22.70 -5.08
C PHE A 220 -4.43 23.72 -4.23
N ALA A 221 -3.78 24.83 -3.85
CA ALA A 221 -4.37 25.87 -3.03
C ALA A 221 -3.73 27.23 -3.33
N LYS A 222 -4.38 28.30 -2.87
CA LYS A 222 -3.85 29.68 -2.85
C LYS A 222 -3.86 30.18 -1.43
N VAL A 223 -2.73 30.70 -0.97
CA VAL A 223 -2.52 31.16 0.40
C VAL A 223 -2.07 32.62 0.40
N LYS A 224 -2.63 33.42 1.31
CA LYS A 224 -2.19 34.80 1.58
C LYS A 224 -1.55 34.87 2.95
N ILE A 225 -0.35 35.40 3.03
CA ILE A 225 0.40 35.60 4.28
C ILE A 225 0.61 37.09 4.50
N GLN A 226 0.34 37.56 5.72
CA GLN A 226 0.75 38.86 6.20
C GLN A 226 2.15 38.75 6.82
N SER A 227 3.10 39.45 6.18
CA SER A 227 4.47 39.61 6.61
C SER A 227 4.58 40.54 7.82
N GLN A 228 5.77 40.59 8.43
CA GLN A 228 6.03 41.40 9.64
C GLN A 228 5.86 42.90 9.43
N ASP A 229 6.11 43.39 8.21
CA ASP A 229 5.94 44.78 7.81
C ASP A 229 4.48 45.12 7.44
N GLY A 230 3.56 44.16 7.61
CA GLY A 230 2.16 44.29 7.25
C GLY A 230 1.87 44.06 5.76
N SER A 231 2.89 43.84 4.92
CA SER A 231 2.70 43.50 3.52
C SER A 231 2.04 42.13 3.36
N ILE A 232 1.23 41.98 2.31
CA ILE A 232 0.59 40.69 1.99
C ILE A 232 1.34 40.07 0.82
N ARG A 233 1.82 38.84 1.02
CA ARG A 233 2.39 38.00 -0.03
C ARG A 233 1.51 36.78 -0.28
N GLU A 234 1.54 36.28 -1.50
CA GLU A 234 0.76 35.10 -1.90
C GLU A 234 1.69 33.97 -2.34
N PHE A 235 1.30 32.73 -2.06
CA PHE A 235 1.94 31.55 -2.64
C PHE A 235 0.91 30.45 -2.91
N SER A 236 1.24 29.57 -3.85
CA SER A 236 0.47 28.37 -4.15
C SER A 236 1.24 27.14 -3.68
N PRO A 237 0.78 26.42 -2.64
CA PRO A 237 1.31 25.10 -2.30
C PRO A 237 1.29 24.15 -3.51
N LYS A 238 2.35 23.35 -3.65
CA LYS A 238 2.54 22.40 -4.76
C LYS A 238 2.73 20.99 -4.26
N VAL A 239 2.04 20.04 -4.90
CA VAL A 239 2.44 18.63 -4.85
C VAL A 239 3.48 18.44 -5.95
N LEU A 240 4.69 18.03 -5.59
CA LEU A 240 5.75 17.73 -6.55
C LEU A 240 5.66 16.26 -6.96
N PHE A 241 5.88 15.93 -8.23
CA PHE A 241 5.90 14.55 -8.73
C PHE A 241 6.91 13.69 -7.95
N GLU A 242 8.13 14.18 -7.81
CA GLU A 242 9.25 13.42 -7.24
C GLU A 242 9.29 13.43 -5.70
N LYS A 243 8.55 14.33 -5.03
CA LYS A 243 8.72 14.59 -3.58
C LYS A 243 7.39 14.87 -2.86
N PRO A 244 6.98 14.03 -1.89
CA PRO A 244 7.49 12.67 -1.66
C PRO A 244 7.34 11.81 -2.92
N ASN A 245 8.15 10.76 -3.04
CA ASN A 245 8.08 9.91 -4.23
C ASN A 245 6.71 9.19 -4.30
N ILE A 246 6.36 8.63 -5.46
CA ILE A 246 5.04 8.00 -5.64
C ILE A 246 4.80 6.83 -4.67
N GLU A 247 5.86 6.17 -4.23
CA GLU A 247 5.80 5.06 -3.28
C GLU A 247 5.47 5.54 -1.85
N GLU A 248 6.10 6.62 -1.40
CA GLU A 248 5.78 7.29 -0.13
C GLU A 248 4.35 7.84 -0.13
N LYS A 249 3.91 8.40 -1.26
CA LYS A 249 2.51 8.81 -1.44
C LYS A 249 1.55 7.61 -1.39
N ALA A 250 1.96 6.45 -1.88
CA ALA A 250 1.15 5.24 -1.94
C ALA A 250 1.09 4.46 -0.62
N LYS A 251 2.17 4.46 0.17
CA LYS A 251 2.23 3.81 1.50
C LYS A 251 1.16 4.33 2.48
N GLU A 252 0.69 5.54 2.26
CA GLU A 252 -0.34 6.18 3.08
C GLU A 252 -1.78 5.86 2.61
N LEU A 253 -1.96 5.08 1.52
CA LEU A 253 -3.26 4.73 0.92
C LEU A 253 -3.87 3.40 1.39
N LEU A 254 -3.13 2.60 2.15
CA LEU A 254 -3.42 1.16 2.32
C LEU A 254 -3.95 0.75 3.69
N PHE A 255 -4.45 1.68 4.52
CA PHE A 255 -5.04 1.32 5.81
C PHE A 255 -6.55 1.12 5.71
N VAL A 256 -6.94 -0.06 5.24
CA VAL A 256 -8.29 -0.58 5.41
C VAL A 256 -8.25 -1.66 6.50
N ALA A 257 -8.91 -1.40 7.63
CA ALA A 257 -8.70 -2.13 8.87
C ALA A 257 -9.51 -3.42 9.01
N SER A 258 -10.50 -3.69 8.16
CA SER A 258 -11.40 -4.85 8.32
C SER A 258 -11.82 -5.52 7.01
N LYS A 259 -12.32 -6.76 7.09
CA LYS A 259 -12.79 -7.55 5.94
C LYS A 259 -14.13 -7.03 5.39
N GLU A 260 -14.90 -6.33 6.22
CA GLU A 260 -16.17 -5.67 5.89
C GLU A 260 -16.00 -4.39 5.05
N ASP A 261 -14.76 -3.99 4.82
CA ASP A 261 -14.45 -2.84 3.98
C ASP A 261 -14.31 -3.23 2.51
N ASP A 262 -13.83 -4.44 2.21
CA ASP A 262 -13.57 -4.89 0.83
C ASP A 262 -14.69 -5.76 0.24
N HIS A 263 -15.63 -6.22 1.06
CA HIS A 263 -16.72 -7.13 0.69
C HIS A 263 -18.04 -6.69 1.33
N GLY A 264 -19.16 -7.01 0.70
CA GLY A 264 -20.47 -6.88 1.33
C GLY A 264 -21.55 -7.71 0.69
N ILE A 265 -22.56 -7.99 1.49
CA ILE A 265 -23.66 -8.86 1.08
C ILE A 265 -24.74 -8.01 0.42
N VAL A 266 -24.99 -8.27 -0.86
CA VAL A 266 -26.10 -7.70 -1.63
C VAL A 266 -27.24 -8.70 -1.67
N THR A 267 -28.42 -8.27 -1.23
CA THR A 267 -29.65 -9.06 -1.40
C THR A 267 -30.30 -8.66 -2.71
N LEU A 268 -30.33 -9.58 -3.68
CA LEU A 268 -31.00 -9.38 -4.96
C LEU A 268 -32.52 -9.24 -4.75
N LYS A 269 -33.24 -8.65 -5.71
CA LYS A 269 -34.71 -8.54 -5.67
C LYS A 269 -35.43 -9.88 -5.47
N SER A 270 -34.78 -11.00 -5.80
CA SER A 270 -35.28 -12.35 -5.57
C SER A 270 -35.12 -12.86 -4.13
N GLY A 271 -34.59 -12.04 -3.21
CA GLY A 271 -34.25 -12.45 -1.84
C GLY A 271 -32.93 -13.20 -1.71
N LYS A 272 -32.27 -13.53 -2.83
CA LYS A 272 -30.96 -14.21 -2.83
C LYS A 272 -29.86 -13.26 -2.38
N LYS A 273 -29.19 -13.60 -1.28
CA LYS A 273 -27.99 -12.90 -0.79
C LYS A 273 -26.78 -13.38 -1.59
N ILE A 274 -26.04 -12.45 -2.18
CA ILE A 274 -24.76 -12.67 -2.83
C ILE A 274 -23.71 -11.76 -2.20
N GLU A 275 -22.53 -12.29 -1.95
CA GLU A 275 -21.36 -11.52 -1.50
C GLU A 275 -20.76 -10.84 -2.74
N VAL A 276 -20.47 -9.54 -2.65
CA VAL A 276 -19.87 -8.74 -3.71
C VAL A 276 -18.69 -7.95 -3.15
N GLU A 277 -17.62 -7.85 -3.94
CA GLU A 277 -16.36 -7.17 -3.60
C GLU A 277 -16.38 -5.69 -4.03
N PHE A 278 -15.75 -4.81 -3.25
CA PHE A 278 -15.84 -3.35 -3.39
C PHE A 278 -14.54 -2.66 -3.80
N PHE A 279 -13.37 -3.26 -3.56
CA PHE A 279 -12.10 -2.73 -4.05
C PHE A 279 -11.51 -3.58 -5.17
N LYS A 280 -11.07 -2.92 -6.22
CA LYS A 280 -10.18 -3.50 -7.23
C LYS A 280 -8.95 -2.58 -7.35
N ILE A 281 -8.05 -2.58 -6.36
CA ILE A 281 -6.65 -2.83 -6.72
C ILE A 281 -6.53 -4.31 -6.64
N ARG A 282 -6.44 -4.96 -7.80
CA ARG A 282 -5.80 -6.24 -7.85
C ARG A 282 -4.45 -5.96 -8.48
N GLY A 283 -3.40 -5.95 -7.66
CA GLY A 283 -2.22 -6.68 -8.11
C GLY A 283 -2.68 -8.07 -8.54
N ALA A 284 -1.99 -8.73 -9.46
CA ALA A 284 -2.44 -9.98 -10.06
C ALA A 284 -2.90 -11.09 -9.06
N GLY A 285 -2.66 -10.97 -7.75
CA GLY A 285 -2.99 -11.96 -6.71
C GLY A 285 -4.09 -11.62 -5.67
N ALA A 286 -5.27 -11.08 -6.00
CA ALA A 286 -6.36 -10.93 -5.00
C ALA A 286 -6.78 -12.24 -4.30
N ILE A 287 -6.57 -13.38 -4.98
CA ILE A 287 -6.79 -14.69 -4.35
C ILE A 287 -5.68 -15.02 -3.35
N HIS A 288 -4.45 -14.60 -3.62
CA HIS A 288 -3.30 -14.77 -2.73
C HIS A 288 -3.51 -14.00 -1.43
N GLU A 289 -3.98 -12.76 -1.53
CA GLU A 289 -4.39 -11.94 -0.38
C GLU A 289 -5.45 -12.67 0.47
N SER A 290 -6.54 -13.14 -0.16
CA SER A 290 -7.62 -13.87 0.52
C SER A 290 -7.13 -15.14 1.22
N ILE A 291 -6.26 -15.91 0.55
CA ILE A 291 -5.66 -17.14 1.12
C ILE A 291 -4.77 -16.78 2.30
N THR A 292 -3.88 -15.81 2.13
CA THR A 292 -2.92 -15.35 3.15
C THR A 292 -3.65 -14.84 4.39
N LYS A 293 -4.69 -14.02 4.22
CA LYS A 293 -5.52 -13.51 5.33
C LYS A 293 -6.22 -14.64 6.08
N LYS A 294 -6.87 -15.57 5.38
CA LYS A 294 -7.52 -16.74 5.99
C LYS A 294 -6.52 -17.62 6.75
N ALA A 295 -5.33 -17.83 6.18
CA ALA A 295 -4.28 -18.63 6.78
C ALA A 295 -3.67 -17.95 8.02
N ALA A 296 -3.46 -16.63 7.99
CA ALA A 296 -2.99 -15.85 9.13
C ALA A 296 -3.96 -15.91 10.30
N ILE A 297 -5.26 -15.73 10.03
CA ILE A 297 -6.33 -15.88 11.04
C ILE A 297 -6.30 -17.28 11.66
N ALA A 298 -6.23 -18.33 10.83
CA ALA A 298 -6.20 -19.72 11.29
C ALA A 298 -4.96 -20.06 12.13
N ALA A 299 -3.79 -19.50 11.78
CA ALA A 299 -2.55 -19.65 12.55
C ALA A 299 -2.49 -18.76 13.81
N GLY A 300 -3.44 -17.83 13.96
CA GLY A 300 -3.43 -16.81 15.01
C GLY A 300 -2.22 -15.88 14.90
N ILE A 301 -1.90 -15.46 13.67
CA ILE A 301 -0.90 -14.43 13.36
C ILE A 301 -1.63 -13.19 12.88
N LYS A 302 -1.15 -12.01 13.29
CA LYS A 302 -1.69 -10.74 12.80
C LYS A 302 -1.42 -10.64 11.30
N TYR A 303 -2.48 -10.54 10.51
CA TYR A 303 -2.37 -10.16 9.11
C TYR A 303 -2.13 -8.64 9.06
N ASP A 304 -0.99 -8.23 8.49
CA ASP A 304 -0.63 -6.84 8.25
C ASP A 304 0.09 -6.70 6.90
N PHE A 305 0.45 -5.46 6.54
CA PHE A 305 1.06 -5.13 5.26
C PHE A 305 2.35 -5.92 4.99
N ARG A 306 3.11 -6.36 6.01
CA ARG A 306 4.37 -7.08 5.77
C ARG A 306 4.08 -8.42 5.11
N LEU A 307 3.09 -9.14 5.64
CA LEU A 307 2.69 -10.43 5.12
C LEU A 307 2.06 -10.30 3.74
N ASP A 308 1.32 -9.21 3.51
CA ASP A 308 0.67 -8.90 2.25
C ASP A 308 1.67 -8.52 1.15
N GLU A 309 2.52 -7.51 1.40
CA GLU A 309 3.61 -7.10 0.53
C GLU A 309 4.56 -8.26 0.24
N GLY A 310 4.85 -9.08 1.26
CA GLY A 310 5.66 -10.27 1.10
C GLY A 310 5.03 -11.28 0.14
N CYS A 311 3.71 -11.46 0.23
CA CYS A 311 2.97 -12.33 -0.66
C CYS A 311 2.91 -11.76 -2.08
N ALA A 312 2.74 -10.46 -2.25
CA ALA A 312 2.76 -9.82 -3.58
C ALA A 312 4.15 -9.76 -4.22
N TRP A 313 5.22 -9.75 -3.41
CA TRP A 313 6.56 -9.45 -3.87
C TRP A 313 7.09 -10.30 -5.04
N PRO A 314 6.85 -11.63 -5.11
CA PRO A 314 7.31 -12.41 -6.26
C PRO A 314 6.72 -11.92 -7.61
N ASP A 315 5.45 -11.49 -7.61
CA ASP A 315 4.77 -10.91 -8.78
C ASP A 315 5.25 -9.50 -9.11
N VAL A 316 5.75 -8.76 -8.12
CA VAL A 316 6.19 -7.37 -8.30
C VAL A 316 7.48 -7.05 -7.57
N PRO A 317 8.58 -7.73 -7.93
CA PRO A 317 9.78 -7.74 -7.12
C PRO A 317 10.57 -6.43 -7.25
N CYS A 318 11.02 -5.89 -6.13
CA CYS A 318 11.96 -4.77 -6.08
C CYS A 318 13.43 -5.22 -6.11
N GLU A 319 14.35 -4.32 -6.45
CA GLU A 319 15.78 -4.63 -6.51
C GLU A 319 16.39 -5.02 -5.14
N ASP A 320 15.90 -4.47 -4.04
CA ASP A 320 16.19 -5.02 -2.72
C ASP A 320 15.17 -6.12 -2.35
N GLU A 321 15.67 -7.34 -2.15
CA GLU A 321 14.84 -8.49 -1.74
C GLU A 321 14.48 -8.51 -0.26
N ASN A 322 15.04 -7.60 0.55
CA ASN A 322 14.75 -7.49 1.98
C ASN A 322 13.98 -6.22 2.34
N SER A 323 13.79 -5.29 1.40
CA SER A 323 12.90 -4.15 1.59
C SER A 323 11.44 -4.63 1.56
N ILE A 324 10.64 -4.22 2.56
CA ILE A 324 9.19 -4.49 2.64
C ILE A 324 8.48 -3.51 1.70
N GLU A 325 8.75 -3.66 0.41
CA GLU A 325 8.27 -2.81 -0.66
C GLU A 325 8.02 -3.67 -1.89
N THR A 326 6.93 -3.37 -2.60
CA THR A 326 6.62 -3.94 -3.91
C THR A 326 6.78 -2.89 -5.00
N CYS A 327 7.17 -3.34 -6.20
CA CYS A 327 7.53 -2.45 -7.31
C CYS A 327 6.52 -2.59 -8.45
N TYR A 328 5.22 -2.44 -8.16
CA TYR A 328 4.11 -2.68 -9.10
C TYR A 328 4.30 -1.98 -10.45
N TYR A 329 4.46 -0.65 -10.44
CA TYR A 329 4.59 0.14 -11.66
C TYR A 329 5.84 -0.23 -12.46
N ASN A 330 6.99 -0.28 -11.78
CA ASN A 330 8.25 -0.65 -12.43
C ASN A 330 8.21 -2.09 -12.98
N THR A 331 7.53 -3.01 -12.29
CA THR A 331 7.44 -4.41 -12.72
C THR A 331 6.67 -4.52 -14.02
N TRP A 332 5.49 -3.90 -14.13
CA TRP A 332 4.70 -3.97 -15.36
C TRP A 332 5.41 -3.32 -16.56
N ASP A 333 6.15 -2.23 -16.32
CA ASP A 333 6.92 -1.57 -17.38
C ASP A 333 8.16 -2.38 -17.81
N THR A 334 8.72 -3.19 -16.90
CA THR A 334 10.03 -3.85 -17.12
C THR A 334 9.98 -5.36 -17.18
N GLN A 335 8.83 -6.01 -16.97
CA GLN A 335 8.70 -7.48 -16.98
C GLN A 335 9.16 -8.11 -18.30
N HIS A 336 9.05 -7.40 -19.43
CA HIS A 336 9.53 -7.88 -20.73
C HIS A 336 10.96 -7.42 -21.07
N THR A 337 11.62 -6.69 -20.16
CA THR A 337 12.99 -6.16 -20.35
C THR A 337 14.03 -7.09 -19.72
N LYS A 338 14.76 -7.84 -20.56
CA LYS A 338 15.84 -8.74 -20.14
C LYS A 338 16.85 -8.05 -19.23
N GLY A 339 17.23 -8.75 -18.16
CA GLY A 339 18.21 -8.27 -17.18
C GLY A 339 17.61 -7.52 -15.99
N THR A 340 16.32 -7.25 -15.99
CA THR A 340 15.60 -6.72 -14.83
C THR A 340 15.14 -7.86 -13.91
N LYS A 341 14.91 -7.55 -12.62
CA LYS A 341 14.39 -8.56 -11.69
C LYS A 341 12.97 -9.00 -12.04
N ALA A 342 12.13 -8.08 -12.50
CA ALA A 342 10.79 -8.35 -13.00
C ALA A 342 10.80 -9.35 -14.16
N TYR A 343 11.69 -9.17 -15.14
CA TYR A 343 11.89 -10.15 -16.21
C TYR A 343 12.38 -11.48 -15.68
N ASP A 344 13.34 -11.48 -14.75
CA ASP A 344 13.91 -12.73 -14.26
C ASP A 344 12.90 -13.58 -13.48
N SER A 345 11.97 -12.95 -12.74
CA SER A 345 10.89 -13.66 -12.03
C SER A 345 9.81 -14.21 -12.96
N HIS A 346 9.37 -13.47 -13.99
CA HIS A 346 8.26 -13.90 -14.86
C HIS A 346 8.71 -14.67 -16.10
N HIS A 347 9.84 -14.29 -16.69
CA HIS A 347 10.32 -14.77 -17.99
C HIS A 347 11.75 -15.31 -17.94
N GLY A 348 12.35 -15.43 -16.76
CA GLY A 348 13.77 -15.78 -16.62
C GLY A 348 14.01 -17.00 -15.75
N THR A 349 15.13 -16.95 -15.04
CA THR A 349 15.67 -18.06 -14.23
C THR A 349 14.94 -18.23 -12.91
N LYS A 350 14.16 -17.22 -12.48
CA LYS A 350 13.47 -17.18 -11.17
C LYS A 350 11.97 -17.48 -11.24
N GLN A 351 11.46 -18.03 -12.34
CA GLN A 351 10.07 -18.49 -12.43
C GLN A 351 9.66 -19.50 -11.35
N TYR A 352 10.63 -20.18 -10.73
CA TYR A 352 10.35 -21.05 -9.59
C TYR A 352 9.82 -20.28 -8.35
N TRP A 353 9.95 -18.94 -8.30
CA TRP A 353 9.26 -18.09 -7.32
C TRP A 353 7.74 -18.11 -7.48
N HIS A 354 7.24 -18.49 -8.65
CA HIS A 354 5.82 -18.67 -8.95
C HIS A 354 5.43 -20.15 -9.04
N SER A 355 6.25 -21.07 -8.49
CA SER A 355 6.07 -22.50 -8.71
C SER A 355 5.94 -22.88 -10.19
N MET A 356 6.71 -22.21 -11.06
CA MET A 356 6.75 -22.47 -12.49
C MET A 356 8.14 -22.94 -12.93
N ALA A 357 8.21 -23.51 -14.12
CA ALA A 357 9.44 -23.96 -14.74
C ALA A 357 10.18 -22.77 -15.40
N PRO A 358 11.40 -22.42 -14.95
CA PRO A 358 12.23 -21.43 -15.64
C PRO A 358 12.57 -21.84 -17.06
N ILE A 359 12.94 -20.85 -17.88
CA ILE A 359 13.48 -21.11 -19.22
C ILE A 359 14.72 -22.00 -19.11
N GLY A 360 14.69 -23.15 -19.79
CA GLY A 360 15.81 -24.09 -19.79
C GLY A 360 15.37 -25.54 -19.99
N ASN A 361 16.26 -26.46 -19.60
CA ASN A 361 16.01 -27.89 -19.66
C ASN A 361 16.03 -28.49 -18.26
N HIS A 362 15.10 -28.04 -17.41
CA HIS A 362 14.91 -28.56 -16.07
C HIS A 362 13.92 -29.71 -16.05
N THR A 363 14.07 -30.62 -15.11
CA THR A 363 13.12 -31.67 -14.76
C THR A 363 12.24 -31.22 -13.60
N ASN A 364 11.08 -31.87 -13.40
CA ASN A 364 10.19 -31.52 -12.28
C ASN A 364 10.89 -31.66 -10.92
N GLN A 365 11.79 -32.64 -10.76
CA GLN A 365 12.59 -32.79 -9.54
C GLN A 365 13.52 -31.58 -9.32
N GLU A 366 14.21 -31.12 -10.36
CA GLU A 366 15.12 -29.97 -10.26
C GLU A 366 14.37 -28.68 -9.91
N ILE A 367 13.15 -28.48 -10.43
CA ILE A 367 12.31 -27.35 -10.04
C ILE A 367 11.98 -27.41 -8.54
N ILE A 368 11.63 -28.57 -8.02
CA ILE A 368 11.37 -28.76 -6.58
C ILE A 368 12.61 -28.42 -5.75
N GLU A 369 13.81 -28.82 -6.19
CA GLU A 369 15.05 -28.47 -5.49
C GLU A 369 15.27 -26.95 -5.45
N LEU A 370 15.01 -26.23 -6.55
CA LEU A 370 15.11 -24.77 -6.60
C LEU A 370 14.11 -24.10 -5.65
N ILE A 371 12.85 -24.53 -5.68
CA ILE A 371 11.79 -24.00 -4.81
C ILE A 371 12.14 -24.21 -3.33
N ILE A 372 12.54 -25.42 -2.95
CA ILE A 372 12.84 -25.74 -1.55
C ILE A 372 14.08 -25.00 -1.07
N LEU A 373 15.11 -24.87 -1.91
CA LEU A 373 16.30 -24.09 -1.58
C LEU A 373 15.92 -22.63 -1.29
N GLN A 374 15.12 -22.01 -2.16
CA GLN A 374 14.68 -20.63 -2.00
C GLN A 374 13.77 -20.44 -0.78
N ALA A 375 12.83 -21.37 -0.55
CA ALA A 375 11.95 -21.32 0.61
C ALA A 375 12.75 -21.40 1.92
N LYS A 376 13.80 -22.22 1.98
CA LYS A 376 14.70 -22.29 3.16
C LYS A 376 15.48 -21.00 3.36
N ILE A 377 15.93 -20.35 2.28
CA ILE A 377 16.59 -19.03 2.35
C ILE A 377 15.62 -17.99 2.94
N TRP A 378 14.40 -17.87 2.41
CA TRP A 378 13.42 -16.92 2.92
C TRP A 378 12.96 -17.25 4.33
N PHE A 379 12.80 -18.53 4.68
CA PHE A 379 12.40 -18.93 6.03
C PHE A 379 13.48 -18.61 7.06
N LYS A 380 14.75 -18.85 6.69
CA LYS A 380 15.90 -18.45 7.52
C LYS A 380 15.90 -16.94 7.75
N LYS A 381 15.78 -16.15 6.68
CA LYS A 381 15.68 -14.68 6.79
C LYS A 381 14.54 -14.25 7.68
N ALA A 382 13.35 -14.83 7.50
CA ALA A 382 12.19 -14.53 8.34
C ALA A 382 12.45 -14.72 9.85
N LEU A 383 13.23 -15.74 10.22
CA LEU A 383 13.59 -15.99 11.62
C LEU A 383 14.67 -15.02 12.12
N GLU A 384 15.65 -14.68 11.28
CA GLU A 384 16.77 -13.79 11.60
C GLU A 384 16.39 -12.30 11.60
N THR A 385 15.35 -11.92 10.85
CA THR A 385 14.80 -10.57 10.85
C THR A 385 14.25 -10.23 12.24
N LYS A 386 14.72 -9.11 12.79
CA LYS A 386 14.31 -8.63 14.10
C LYS A 386 12.93 -7.99 14.00
N VAL A 387 12.14 -8.17 15.05
CA VAL A 387 10.90 -7.40 15.24
C VAL A 387 11.30 -5.93 15.40
N ASP A 388 10.79 -5.07 14.53
CA ASP A 388 10.93 -3.63 14.73
C ASP A 388 9.93 -3.21 15.82
N ASN A 389 10.44 -2.58 16.87
CA ASN A 389 9.64 -2.02 17.96
C ASN A 389 9.53 -0.49 17.83
N GLY A 390 9.67 0.03 16.60
CA GLY A 390 9.49 1.43 16.28
C GLY A 390 8.10 1.97 16.65
N PHE A 391 8.06 3.24 17.07
CA PHE A 391 6.87 3.92 17.60
C PHE A 391 5.67 3.95 16.62
N PHE A 392 5.95 3.98 15.31
CA PHE A 392 4.93 4.01 14.25
C PHE A 392 4.80 2.69 13.49
N ASN A 393 5.71 1.74 13.70
CA ASN A 393 5.79 0.52 12.88
C ASN A 393 6.17 -0.72 13.69
N SER A 394 5.48 -0.95 14.82
CA SER A 394 5.67 -2.18 15.59
C SER A 394 5.19 -3.40 14.81
N GLY A 395 6.03 -4.43 14.69
CA GLY A 395 5.64 -5.74 14.15
C GLY A 395 6.80 -6.59 13.62
N ASP A 396 6.47 -7.81 13.23
CA ASP A 396 7.44 -8.82 12.83
C ASP A 396 7.74 -8.71 11.33
N ASP A 397 8.76 -7.93 10.98
CA ASP A 397 9.25 -7.76 9.61
C ASP A 397 9.66 -9.09 8.95
N GLY A 398 9.88 -10.15 9.73
CA GLY A 398 10.09 -11.48 9.18
C GLY A 398 8.86 -12.04 8.45
N LEU A 399 7.66 -11.53 8.74
CA LEU A 399 6.42 -11.88 8.02
C LEU A 399 6.50 -11.54 6.53
N PHE A 400 7.28 -10.54 6.14
CA PHE A 400 7.53 -10.24 4.73
C PHE A 400 8.19 -11.41 3.99
N HIS A 401 9.21 -12.01 4.58
CA HIS A 401 9.86 -13.18 3.99
C HIS A 401 8.97 -14.43 4.03
N ILE A 402 8.11 -14.57 5.04
CA ILE A 402 7.10 -15.62 5.06
C ILE A 402 6.08 -15.43 3.95
N GLY A 403 5.61 -14.21 3.70
CA GLY A 403 4.71 -13.87 2.60
C GLY A 403 5.21 -14.41 1.26
N LYS A 404 6.51 -14.27 0.97
CA LYS A 404 7.12 -14.79 -0.28
C LYS A 404 7.02 -16.31 -0.40
N ILE A 405 7.12 -17.02 0.73
CA ILE A 405 6.92 -18.47 0.78
C ILE A 405 5.44 -18.81 0.56
N LEU A 406 4.53 -18.03 1.15
CA LEU A 406 3.10 -18.24 0.96
C LEU A 406 2.70 -18.08 -0.49
N HIS A 407 3.23 -17.08 -1.20
CA HIS A 407 3.06 -16.90 -2.64
C HIS A 407 3.44 -18.16 -3.42
N MET A 408 4.68 -18.64 -3.26
CA MET A 408 5.15 -19.89 -3.91
C MET A 408 4.21 -21.06 -3.63
N VAL A 409 3.83 -21.24 -2.36
CA VAL A 409 2.95 -22.34 -1.92
C VAL A 409 1.56 -22.22 -2.57
N GLN A 410 1.00 -21.02 -2.62
CA GLN A 410 -0.31 -20.75 -3.22
C GLN A 410 -0.30 -21.00 -4.72
N ASP A 411 0.72 -20.50 -5.42
CA ASP A 411 0.93 -20.74 -6.83
C ASP A 411 1.05 -22.23 -7.17
N SER A 412 1.62 -23.03 -6.26
CA SER A 412 1.74 -24.47 -6.48
C SER A 412 0.38 -25.19 -6.63
N TYR A 413 -0.71 -24.56 -6.22
CA TYR A 413 -2.07 -25.10 -6.35
C TYR A 413 -2.86 -24.44 -7.49
N SER A 414 -2.29 -23.45 -8.19
CA SER A 414 -2.88 -22.86 -9.37
C SER A 414 -2.66 -23.75 -10.59
N LEU A 415 -3.74 -23.98 -11.35
CA LEU A 415 -3.72 -24.84 -12.54
C LEU A 415 -2.95 -24.23 -13.71
N SER A 416 -2.69 -22.92 -13.71
CA SER A 416 -1.79 -22.29 -14.69
C SER A 416 -0.34 -22.55 -14.33
N HIS A 417 0.01 -22.80 -13.07
CA HIS A 417 1.40 -22.99 -12.66
C HIS A 417 1.78 -24.46 -12.58
N VAL A 418 0.93 -25.29 -11.98
CA VAL A 418 1.25 -26.70 -11.69
C VAL A 418 0.10 -27.62 -12.05
N GLN A 419 0.40 -28.64 -12.85
CA GLN A 419 -0.52 -29.75 -13.11
C GLN A 419 -0.38 -30.81 -12.03
N ARG A 420 -1.50 -31.23 -11.43
CA ARG A 420 -1.55 -32.27 -10.40
C ARG A 420 -2.47 -33.43 -10.78
N ASP A 421 -2.21 -34.60 -10.22
CA ASP A 421 -3.07 -35.77 -10.33
C ASP A 421 -4.21 -35.75 -9.29
N SER A 422 -5.10 -36.76 -9.32
CA SER A 422 -6.24 -36.85 -8.40
C SER A 422 -5.85 -36.98 -6.93
N ASN A 423 -4.61 -37.41 -6.64
CA ASN A 423 -4.04 -37.53 -5.29
C ASN A 423 -3.25 -36.28 -4.88
N ASN A 424 -3.42 -35.16 -5.60
CA ASN A 424 -2.75 -33.89 -5.36
C ASN A 424 -1.22 -33.92 -5.60
N ARG A 425 -0.73 -34.89 -6.38
CA ARG A 425 0.70 -35.03 -6.69
C ARG A 425 1.04 -34.34 -8.00
N ILE A 426 2.20 -33.70 -8.06
CA ILE A 426 2.68 -32.94 -9.22
C ILE A 426 2.98 -33.88 -10.39
N ILE A 427 2.30 -33.61 -11.49
CA ILE A 427 2.56 -34.21 -12.80
C ILE A 427 3.57 -33.35 -13.57
N GLN A 428 3.40 -32.03 -13.53
CA GLN A 428 4.17 -31.10 -14.37
C GLN A 428 4.18 -29.69 -13.78
N PHE A 429 5.35 -29.06 -13.72
CA PHE A 429 5.47 -27.61 -13.61
C PHE A 429 5.35 -27.00 -15.00
N GLN A 430 4.50 -25.98 -15.16
CA GLN A 430 4.28 -25.30 -16.43
C GLN A 430 5.25 -24.11 -16.58
N GLY A 431 5.49 -23.67 -17.81
CA GLY A 431 6.34 -22.52 -18.12
C GLY A 431 5.52 -21.33 -18.59
N TYR A 432 5.93 -20.12 -18.23
CA TYR A 432 5.20 -18.90 -18.57
C TYR A 432 5.14 -18.65 -20.09
N GLU A 433 6.24 -18.94 -20.80
CA GLU A 433 6.38 -18.68 -22.23
C GLU A 433 5.37 -19.43 -23.12
N ASP A 434 4.89 -20.58 -22.65
CA ASP A 434 3.97 -21.44 -23.37
C ASP A 434 2.49 -21.04 -23.15
N GLN A 435 2.24 -20.02 -22.32
CA GLN A 435 0.90 -19.63 -21.86
C GLN A 435 0.36 -18.37 -22.51
N ASP A 436 -0.94 -18.38 -22.74
CA ASP A 436 -1.74 -17.23 -23.11
C ASP A 436 -1.92 -16.32 -21.88
N GLU A 437 -1.39 -15.10 -21.96
CA GLU A 437 -1.38 -14.12 -20.87
C GLU A 437 -2.79 -13.80 -20.36
N ASP A 438 -3.78 -13.77 -21.27
CA ASP A 438 -5.19 -13.49 -20.92
C ASP A 438 -5.84 -14.64 -20.13
N LYS A 439 -5.29 -15.86 -20.24
CA LYS A 439 -5.81 -17.07 -19.59
C LYS A 439 -5.08 -17.42 -18.31
N HIS A 440 -3.84 -16.96 -18.14
CA HIS A 440 -2.96 -17.29 -17.03
C HIS A 440 -3.62 -17.11 -15.66
N GLY A 441 -4.23 -15.95 -15.39
CA GLY A 441 -4.92 -15.68 -14.11
C GLY A 441 -6.35 -16.23 -13.99
N THR A 442 -6.78 -17.15 -14.87
CA THR A 442 -8.15 -17.70 -14.85
C THR A 442 -8.42 -18.67 -13.69
N PRO A 443 -7.50 -19.57 -13.31
CA PRO A 443 -7.67 -20.44 -12.13
C PRO A 443 -7.90 -19.64 -10.84
N ASP A 444 -7.34 -18.44 -10.77
CA ASP A 444 -7.32 -17.55 -9.60
C ASP A 444 -8.57 -16.67 -9.48
N LYS A 445 -9.62 -16.96 -10.27
CA LYS A 445 -10.90 -16.24 -10.23
C LYS A 445 -11.94 -16.89 -9.30
N ASN A 446 -11.71 -18.11 -8.79
CA ASN A 446 -12.67 -18.85 -7.97
C ASN A 446 -12.11 -19.21 -6.59
N ASP A 447 -12.46 -18.42 -5.59
CA ASP A 447 -12.06 -18.56 -4.18
C ASP A 447 -12.53 -19.86 -3.49
N LYS A 448 -13.42 -20.61 -4.13
CA LYS A 448 -13.95 -21.90 -3.63
C LYS A 448 -13.34 -23.12 -4.32
N ALA A 449 -12.41 -22.92 -5.25
CA ALA A 449 -11.73 -24.04 -5.90
C ALA A 449 -10.97 -24.89 -4.87
N LYS A 450 -10.87 -26.21 -5.12
CA LYS A 450 -10.14 -27.14 -4.25
C LYS A 450 -8.70 -26.66 -3.99
N GLY A 451 -8.01 -26.20 -5.04
CA GLY A 451 -6.64 -25.68 -4.92
C GLY A 451 -6.50 -24.50 -3.96
N VAL A 452 -7.52 -23.64 -3.86
CA VAL A 452 -7.55 -22.53 -2.91
C VAL A 452 -7.66 -23.04 -1.46
N GLN A 453 -8.47 -24.07 -1.23
CA GLN A 453 -8.59 -24.68 0.10
C GLN A 453 -7.29 -25.40 0.50
N ASP A 454 -6.69 -26.14 -0.43
CA ASP A 454 -5.40 -26.80 -0.23
C ASP A 454 -4.29 -25.76 0.05
N ALA A 455 -4.31 -24.63 -0.67
CA ALA A 455 -3.41 -23.50 -0.43
C ALA A 455 -3.62 -22.87 0.96
N ILE A 456 -4.86 -22.65 1.41
CA ILE A 456 -5.15 -22.14 2.77
C ILE A 456 -4.57 -23.07 3.83
N VAL A 457 -4.78 -24.38 3.70
CA VAL A 457 -4.25 -25.37 4.65
C VAL A 457 -2.72 -25.32 4.67
N ALA A 458 -2.09 -25.29 3.50
CA ALA A 458 -0.64 -25.24 3.39
C ALA A 458 -0.04 -23.95 3.94
N SER A 459 -0.61 -22.80 3.58
CA SER A 459 -0.21 -21.49 4.11
C SER A 459 -0.39 -21.41 5.63
N THR A 460 -1.48 -21.96 6.17
CA THR A 460 -1.74 -22.00 7.63
C THR A 460 -0.66 -22.78 8.35
N TRP A 461 -0.23 -23.91 7.77
CA TRP A 461 0.84 -24.71 8.35
C TRP A 461 2.17 -23.96 8.36
N ILE A 462 2.56 -23.32 7.25
CA ILE A 462 3.80 -22.54 7.15
C ILE A 462 3.83 -21.41 8.20
N LEU A 463 2.72 -20.67 8.32
CA LEU A 463 2.57 -19.63 9.33
C LEU A 463 2.64 -20.19 10.76
N SER A 464 1.98 -21.31 11.03
CA SER A 464 2.01 -21.97 12.34
C SER A 464 3.43 -22.45 12.69
N ALA A 465 4.15 -23.03 11.73
CA ALA A 465 5.54 -23.44 11.89
C ALA A 465 6.46 -22.24 12.15
N TYR A 466 6.25 -21.12 11.46
CA TYR A 466 6.97 -19.87 11.69
C TYR A 466 6.75 -19.32 13.10
N LYS A 467 5.48 -19.20 13.52
CA LYS A 467 5.11 -18.74 14.86
C LYS A 467 5.71 -19.64 15.94
N GLN A 468 5.67 -20.95 15.74
CA GLN A 468 6.30 -21.89 16.65
C GLN A 468 7.81 -21.70 16.69
N ALA A 469 8.49 -21.58 15.55
CA ALA A 469 9.93 -21.37 15.48
C ALA A 469 10.36 -20.06 16.19
N LYS A 470 9.64 -18.95 15.98
CA LYS A 470 9.88 -17.67 16.65
C LYS A 470 9.73 -17.74 18.18
N SER A 471 8.96 -18.68 18.71
CA SER A 471 8.83 -18.86 20.16
C SER A 471 10.12 -19.39 20.83
N TYR A 472 11.07 -19.93 20.05
CA TYR A 472 12.34 -20.45 20.55
C TYR A 472 13.48 -19.44 20.38
N VAL A 473 13.61 -18.51 21.32
CA VAL A 473 14.57 -17.38 21.28
C VAL A 473 16.06 -17.77 21.27
N ASN A 474 16.42 -19.02 21.61
CA ASN A 474 17.81 -19.47 21.75
C ASN A 474 18.24 -20.51 20.70
N LEU A 475 17.39 -20.82 19.72
CA LEU A 475 17.71 -21.77 18.66
C LEU A 475 18.09 -21.03 17.39
N LYS A 476 19.11 -21.54 16.70
CA LYS A 476 19.48 -21.04 15.37
C LYS A 476 18.40 -21.40 14.35
N ALA A 477 18.18 -20.53 13.37
CA ALA A 477 17.18 -20.73 12.32
C ALA A 477 17.33 -22.07 11.59
N GLU A 478 18.57 -22.56 11.43
CA GLU A 478 18.89 -23.82 10.77
C GLU A 478 18.21 -25.05 11.39
N VAL A 479 17.90 -25.00 12.69
CA VAL A 479 17.22 -26.11 13.40
C VAL A 479 15.82 -26.36 12.84
N PHE A 480 15.17 -25.32 12.31
CA PHE A 480 13.81 -25.39 11.78
C PHE A 480 13.75 -25.68 10.27
N LEU A 481 14.87 -25.56 9.56
CA LEU A 481 14.88 -25.77 8.10
C LEU A 481 14.49 -27.19 7.68
N PRO A 482 14.88 -28.28 8.36
CA PRO A 482 14.43 -29.63 8.02
C PRO A 482 12.91 -29.82 8.14
N LEU A 483 12.25 -29.07 9.03
CA LEU A 483 10.80 -29.12 9.22
C LEU A 483 10.07 -28.55 7.99
N ILE A 484 10.48 -27.36 7.53
CA ILE A 484 9.96 -26.74 6.31
C ILE A 484 10.27 -27.59 5.07
N ASP A 485 11.51 -28.05 4.93
CA ASP A 485 11.96 -28.89 3.82
C ASP A 485 11.08 -30.14 3.68
N LYS A 486 10.90 -30.88 4.78
CA LYS A 486 10.05 -32.08 4.79
C LYS A 486 8.62 -31.76 4.38
N TYR A 487 8.01 -30.74 4.97
CA TYR A 487 6.62 -30.38 4.68
C TYR A 487 6.41 -29.98 3.23
N LEU A 488 7.31 -29.14 2.69
CA LEU A 488 7.23 -28.74 1.29
C LEU A 488 7.37 -29.95 0.36
N ARG A 489 8.24 -30.92 0.65
CA ARG A 489 8.39 -32.12 -0.18
C ARG A 489 7.21 -33.08 -0.11
N THR A 490 6.62 -33.27 1.06
CA THR A 490 5.61 -34.31 1.26
C THR A 490 4.19 -33.82 1.05
N GLU A 491 3.90 -32.58 1.42
CA GLU A 491 2.54 -32.05 1.41
C GLU A 491 2.30 -31.07 0.26
N VAL A 492 3.26 -30.17 -0.02
CA VAL A 492 3.05 -29.11 -1.03
C VAL A 492 3.50 -29.56 -2.42
N TYR A 493 4.68 -30.15 -2.54
CA TYR A 493 5.27 -30.57 -3.82
C TYR A 493 5.48 -32.10 -3.94
N PRO A 494 4.55 -32.97 -3.53
CA PRO A 494 4.73 -34.41 -3.73
C PRO A 494 4.67 -34.72 -5.22
N LEU A 495 5.70 -35.36 -5.78
CA LEU A 495 5.70 -35.78 -7.19
C LEU A 495 4.83 -37.02 -7.40
N ALA A 496 4.12 -37.05 -8.53
CA ALA A 496 3.47 -38.27 -8.98
C ALA A 496 4.55 -39.31 -9.40
N PRO A 497 4.26 -40.62 -9.27
CA PRO A 497 5.20 -41.68 -9.61
C PRO A 497 5.78 -41.51 -11.02
N ASN A 498 7.10 -41.68 -11.16
CA ASN A 498 7.84 -41.56 -12.42
C ASN A 498 7.79 -40.17 -13.10
N ARG A 499 7.38 -39.10 -12.39
CA ARG A 499 7.33 -37.74 -12.95
C ARG A 499 8.56 -36.88 -12.61
N GLY A 500 9.42 -37.31 -11.70
CA GLY A 500 10.59 -36.53 -11.27
C GLY A 500 11.58 -36.22 -12.39
N GLY A 501 11.91 -37.20 -13.23
CA GLY A 501 12.82 -37.02 -14.37
C GLY A 501 12.18 -36.45 -15.63
N VAL A 502 10.89 -36.12 -15.61
CA VAL A 502 10.20 -35.53 -16.76
C VAL A 502 10.58 -34.06 -16.87
N LYS A 503 10.87 -33.61 -18.10
CA LYS A 503 11.17 -32.20 -18.40
C LYS A 503 10.01 -31.30 -17.98
N ALA A 504 10.30 -30.30 -17.15
CA ALA A 504 9.40 -29.23 -16.73
C ALA A 504 9.18 -28.20 -17.88
N GLY A 505 8.11 -27.39 -17.79
CA GLY A 505 7.69 -26.44 -18.82
C GLY A 505 6.45 -26.89 -19.59
N GLY A 506 6.12 -26.19 -20.68
CA GLY A 506 4.88 -26.40 -21.42
C GLY A 506 3.70 -25.70 -20.75
N SER A 507 2.53 -25.86 -21.36
CA SER A 507 1.26 -25.36 -20.84
C SER A 507 0.17 -26.40 -21.06
N LEU A 508 -0.76 -26.51 -20.12
CA LEU A 508 -2.02 -27.24 -20.33
C LEU A 508 -2.79 -26.61 -21.49
N ASP A 509 -3.47 -27.44 -22.28
CA ASP A 509 -4.22 -26.98 -23.47
C ASP A 509 -5.20 -25.83 -23.17
N ALA A 510 -5.75 -25.79 -21.96
CA ALA A 510 -6.65 -24.73 -21.50
C ALA A 510 -5.99 -23.35 -21.38
N TYR A 511 -4.67 -23.28 -21.20
CA TYR A 511 -3.90 -22.04 -20.98
C TYR A 511 -2.89 -21.77 -22.09
N LYS A 512 -2.74 -22.66 -23.06
CA LYS A 512 -1.76 -22.53 -24.14
C LYS A 512 -2.10 -21.38 -25.10
N LYS A 513 -1.07 -20.70 -25.63
CA LYS A 513 -1.22 -19.72 -26.73
C LYS A 513 -1.88 -20.38 -27.94
N ILE A 514 -2.91 -19.73 -28.50
CA ILE A 514 -3.48 -20.19 -29.78
C ILE A 514 -2.48 -19.78 -30.87
N GLU A 515 -1.84 -20.74 -31.53
CA GLU A 515 -1.09 -20.44 -32.74
C GLU A 515 -2.07 -19.97 -33.81
N GLU A 516 -2.07 -18.67 -34.12
CA GLU A 516 -2.67 -18.20 -35.37
C GLU A 516 -1.97 -18.93 -36.51
N LYS A 517 -2.68 -19.84 -37.18
CA LYS A 517 -2.23 -20.44 -38.43
C LYS A 517 -1.88 -19.30 -39.38
N LYS A 518 -0.58 -19.05 -39.58
CA LYS A 518 -0.08 -18.21 -40.68
C LYS A 518 -0.80 -18.67 -41.95
N GLN A 519 -1.72 -17.87 -42.46
CA GLN A 519 -2.33 -18.12 -43.76
C GLN A 519 -1.19 -18.17 -44.77
N LEU A 520 -1.01 -19.34 -45.40
CA LEU A 520 -0.14 -19.50 -46.55
C LEU A 520 -0.47 -18.40 -47.58
N PRO A 521 0.54 -17.73 -48.16
CA PRO A 521 0.29 -16.67 -49.11
C PRO A 521 -0.51 -17.25 -50.28
N LYS A 522 -1.68 -16.66 -50.55
CA LYS A 522 -2.49 -16.99 -51.73
C LYS A 522 -1.60 -16.82 -52.96
N GLU A 523 -1.33 -17.92 -53.65
CA GLU A 523 -0.75 -17.89 -54.98
C GLU A 523 -1.59 -16.96 -55.86
N LYS A 524 -0.95 -15.88 -56.34
CA LYS A 524 -1.52 -15.05 -57.39
C LYS A 524 -1.58 -15.90 -58.65
N LYS A 525 -2.79 -16.22 -59.11
CA LYS A 525 -3.04 -16.62 -60.50
C LYS A 525 -3.07 -15.40 -61.40
#